data_AF-A0A800BTZ0-F1
#
_entry.id   AF-A0A800BTZ0-F1
#
_cell.length_a   1.000
_cell.length_b   1.000
_cell.length_c   1.000
_cell.angle_alpha   90.00
_cell.angle_beta   90.00
_cell.angle_gamma   90.00
#
_symmetry.space_group_name_H-M   'P 1'
#
loop_
_entity.id
_entity.type
_entity.pdbx_description
1 polymer ?
#
loop_
_entity_poly.entity_id
_entity_poly.type
_entity_poly.pdbx_seq_one_letter_code
_entity_poly.pdbx_strand_id
1 'polypeptide(L)'
;MTPKERVLRAIDHEEPDRVPIHVTFTPQVAQKLRERFDIGEDVKDAALGTFFGDDMIAVVPQYDITSEYAQRWSDLNPGETFTDRFGMIWKKTEHYIEPIRGPLEEATLEELERYRFPDPLDESMYREVREIIASYSDDYALLGFAPQTMFELAWHLRGFDRFLMDMVSNRDFAELLLDKALEYKLAIAKELVEMGVDIIHFGDDFGSQHRMLISPKLWRELIKPRLARACEEVRKLNPKIKIDYHSDGYIEPIIPDLIEIGVDILNPIQPKSMDPVRLKRKFGDKLAFRGTIDIQETMISKDPQDVINEVKERITTLGQGGGLIIGPTHNVQPDTPLENIMAFYEAVERFGKY
;
A
#
# COMPACT_ATOMS: atom_id res chain seq x y z
N MET A 1 3.20 -25.31 7.23
CA MET A 1 2.41 -24.34 6.46
C MET A 1 3.38 -23.36 5.85
N THR A 2 3.34 -23.18 4.54
CA THR A 2 4.18 -22.17 3.88
C THR A 2 3.73 -20.76 4.28
N PRO A 3 4.60 -19.74 4.17
CA PRO A 3 4.19 -18.34 4.36
C PRO A 3 2.95 -17.94 3.54
N LYS A 4 2.90 -18.35 2.26
CA LYS A 4 1.75 -18.13 1.37
C LYS A 4 0.46 -18.74 1.94
N GLU A 5 0.48 -20.01 2.30
CA GLU A 5 -0.68 -20.70 2.87
C GLU A 5 -1.19 -19.99 4.14
N ARG A 6 -0.26 -19.54 4.99
CA ARG A 6 -0.58 -18.82 6.24
C ARG A 6 -1.30 -17.51 5.97
N VAL A 7 -0.81 -16.72 5.03
CA VAL A 7 -1.42 -15.43 4.64
C VAL A 7 -2.80 -15.65 4.05
N LEU A 8 -2.94 -16.56 3.07
CA LEU A 8 -4.22 -16.80 2.41
C LEU A 8 -5.27 -17.35 3.37
N ARG A 9 -4.91 -18.28 4.28
CA ARG A 9 -5.83 -18.78 5.31
C ARG A 9 -6.26 -17.68 6.27
N ALA A 10 -5.34 -16.81 6.70
CA ALA A 10 -5.70 -15.67 7.53
C ALA A 10 -6.68 -14.74 6.80
N ILE A 11 -6.48 -14.45 5.51
CA ILE A 11 -7.40 -13.62 4.72
C ILE A 11 -8.78 -14.28 4.62
N ASP A 12 -8.83 -15.61 4.50
CA ASP A 12 -10.07 -16.40 4.43
C ASP A 12 -10.74 -16.63 5.81
N HIS A 13 -10.30 -15.93 6.86
CA HIS A 13 -10.84 -16.07 8.22
C HIS A 13 -10.75 -17.50 8.76
N GLU A 14 -9.67 -18.19 8.41
CA GLU A 14 -9.26 -19.46 9.02
C GLU A 14 -8.03 -19.23 9.87
N GLU A 15 -7.94 -19.90 11.03
CA GLU A 15 -6.75 -19.81 11.88
C GLU A 15 -5.58 -20.57 11.24
N PRO A 16 -4.48 -19.87 10.87
CA PRO A 16 -3.24 -20.52 10.45
C PRO A 16 -2.40 -20.97 11.66
N ASP A 17 -1.17 -21.44 11.40
CA ASP A 17 -0.24 -21.89 12.46
C ASP A 17 0.37 -20.76 13.31
N ARG A 18 0.46 -19.54 12.75
CA ARG A 18 0.77 -18.29 13.46
C ARG A 18 0.23 -17.09 12.70
N VAL A 19 0.08 -15.94 13.36
CA VAL A 19 -0.30 -14.68 12.72
C VAL A 19 0.72 -14.34 11.62
N PRO A 20 0.28 -14.13 10.36
CA PRO A 20 1.14 -13.70 9.28
C PRO A 20 1.69 -12.29 9.51
N ILE A 21 2.92 -12.05 9.07
CA ILE A 21 3.66 -10.79 9.23
C ILE A 21 3.88 -10.15 7.86
N HIS A 22 3.74 -8.84 7.79
CA HIS A 22 4.26 -8.08 6.65
C HIS A 22 4.69 -6.67 7.08
N VAL A 23 5.96 -6.38 6.88
CA VAL A 23 6.64 -5.14 7.21
C VAL A 23 7.37 -4.63 5.98
N THR A 24 7.20 -3.34 5.70
CA THR A 24 7.94 -2.65 4.65
C THR A 24 8.82 -1.58 5.28
N PHE A 25 9.99 -1.37 4.68
CA PHE A 25 11.02 -0.48 5.21
C PHE A 25 11.31 0.63 4.21
N THR A 26 11.60 1.84 4.68
CA THR A 26 12.22 2.83 3.79
C THR A 26 13.65 2.41 3.44
N PRO A 27 14.23 2.91 2.33
CA PRO A 27 15.60 2.55 1.92
C PRO A 27 16.65 2.76 3.03
N GLN A 28 16.49 3.82 3.83
CA GLN A 28 17.40 4.13 4.93
C GLN A 28 17.31 3.08 6.06
N VAL A 29 16.12 2.58 6.37
CA VAL A 29 15.94 1.52 7.38
C VAL A 29 16.43 0.19 6.84
N ALA A 30 16.14 -0.13 5.58
CA ALA A 30 16.64 -1.33 4.92
C ALA A 30 18.18 -1.39 4.97
N GLN A 31 18.86 -0.29 4.65
CA GLN A 31 20.31 -0.19 4.75
C GLN A 31 20.83 -0.44 6.19
N LYS A 32 20.22 0.21 7.20
CA LYS A 32 20.60 0.01 8.61
C LYS A 32 20.47 -1.45 9.03
N LEU A 33 19.40 -2.14 8.60
CA LEU A 33 19.17 -3.55 8.90
C LEU A 33 20.22 -4.44 8.22
N ARG A 34 20.55 -4.18 6.95
CA ARG A 34 21.60 -4.91 6.23
C ARG A 34 22.95 -4.81 6.92
N GLU A 35 23.37 -3.60 7.27
CA GLU A 35 24.63 -3.35 7.98
C GLU A 35 24.66 -4.04 9.35
N ARG A 36 23.54 -4.02 10.08
CA ARG A 36 23.46 -4.59 11.43
C ARG A 36 23.51 -6.12 11.45
N PHE A 37 22.94 -6.77 10.44
CA PHE A 37 22.73 -8.21 10.37
C PHE A 37 23.58 -8.91 9.30
N ASP A 38 24.47 -8.18 8.62
CA ASP A 38 25.35 -8.69 7.56
C ASP A 38 24.57 -9.36 6.41
N ILE A 39 23.47 -8.71 5.99
CA ILE A 39 22.60 -9.21 4.92
C ILE A 39 23.13 -8.71 3.57
N GLY A 40 23.48 -9.64 2.70
CA GLY A 40 24.01 -9.37 1.37
C GLY A 40 23.00 -8.69 0.43
N GLU A 41 23.52 -8.05 -0.62
CA GLU A 41 22.72 -7.38 -1.66
C GLU A 41 21.94 -8.35 -2.57
N ASP A 42 22.19 -9.65 -2.45
CA ASP A 42 21.45 -10.71 -3.14
C ASP A 42 19.99 -10.81 -2.66
N VAL A 43 19.73 -10.45 -1.40
CA VAL A 43 18.36 -10.27 -0.90
C VAL A 43 17.86 -8.92 -1.40
N LYS A 44 16.79 -8.91 -2.21
CA LYS A 44 16.16 -7.67 -2.68
C LYS A 44 15.48 -6.93 -1.51
N ASP A 45 15.41 -5.59 -1.56
CA ASP A 45 14.76 -4.79 -0.51
C ASP A 45 13.30 -5.22 -0.26
N ALA A 46 12.58 -5.55 -1.33
CA ALA A 46 11.20 -6.04 -1.24
C ALA A 46 11.05 -7.36 -0.46
N ALA A 47 12.11 -8.17 -0.40
CA ALA A 47 12.17 -9.44 0.31
C ALA A 47 12.93 -9.34 1.65
N LEU A 48 13.40 -8.16 2.05
CA LEU A 48 14.21 -8.01 3.27
C LEU A 48 13.48 -8.51 4.52
N GLY A 49 12.16 -8.29 4.59
CA GLY A 49 11.32 -8.79 5.69
C GLY A 49 11.38 -10.32 5.86
N THR A 50 11.62 -11.09 4.80
CA THR A 50 11.63 -12.56 4.90
C THR A 50 12.78 -13.07 5.78
N PHE A 51 13.87 -12.30 5.88
CA PHE A 51 14.97 -12.59 6.82
C PHE A 51 14.51 -12.55 8.28
N PHE A 52 13.50 -11.73 8.58
CA PHE A 52 12.92 -11.55 9.92
C PHE A 52 11.63 -12.38 10.13
N GLY A 53 11.23 -13.18 9.13
CA GLY A 53 10.07 -14.06 9.22
C GLY A 53 8.77 -13.49 8.62
N ASP A 54 8.84 -12.42 7.84
CA ASP A 54 7.70 -11.93 7.07
C ASP A 54 7.17 -12.99 6.11
N ASP A 55 5.85 -12.95 5.89
CA ASP A 55 5.14 -13.96 5.11
C ASP A 55 4.71 -13.51 3.73
N MET A 56 4.89 -12.22 3.45
CA MET A 56 4.47 -11.55 2.24
C MET A 56 5.64 -10.78 1.63
N ILE A 57 5.62 -10.64 0.30
CA ILE A 57 6.59 -9.83 -0.44
C ILE A 57 5.82 -8.85 -1.32
N ALA A 58 6.20 -7.58 -1.23
CA ALA A 58 5.70 -6.53 -2.10
C ALA A 58 6.32 -6.66 -3.51
N VAL A 59 5.49 -6.72 -4.53
CA VAL A 59 5.90 -6.79 -5.93
C VAL A 59 5.52 -5.48 -6.60
N VAL A 60 6.50 -4.63 -6.85
CA VAL A 60 6.31 -3.26 -7.31
C VAL A 60 6.90 -3.08 -8.71
N PRO A 61 6.10 -2.71 -9.73
CA PRO A 61 6.62 -2.34 -11.03
C PRO A 61 7.60 -1.16 -10.95
N GLN A 62 8.73 -1.27 -11.64
CA GLN A 62 9.73 -0.21 -11.71
C GLN A 62 9.26 0.95 -12.59
N TYR A 63 9.85 2.13 -12.43
CA TYR A 63 9.53 3.34 -13.22
C TYR A 63 8.06 3.77 -13.26
N ASP A 64 7.22 3.21 -12.39
CA ASP A 64 5.89 3.73 -12.14
C ASP A 64 5.99 5.01 -11.31
N ILE A 65 5.01 5.90 -11.43
CA ILE A 65 4.95 7.13 -10.62
C ILE A 65 5.03 6.86 -9.10
N THR A 66 4.57 5.69 -8.65
CA THR A 66 4.59 5.28 -7.24
C THR A 66 5.89 4.60 -6.80
N SER A 67 6.87 4.43 -7.69
CA SER A 67 8.09 3.69 -7.40
C SER A 67 9.37 4.34 -7.94
N GLU A 68 9.28 5.14 -9.01
CA GLU A 68 10.45 5.77 -9.62
C GLU A 68 11.18 6.67 -8.62
N TYR A 69 10.46 7.47 -7.83
CA TYR A 69 11.09 8.34 -6.84
C TYR A 69 11.94 7.55 -5.83
N ALA A 70 11.50 6.36 -5.40
CA ALA A 70 12.26 5.52 -4.49
C ALA A 70 13.52 4.97 -5.17
N GLN A 71 13.44 4.59 -6.44
CA GLN A 71 14.59 4.14 -7.24
C GLN A 71 15.63 5.26 -7.46
N ARG A 72 15.16 6.52 -7.57
CA ARG A 72 16.02 7.70 -7.68
C ARG A 72 16.60 8.18 -6.35
N TRP A 73 16.25 7.55 -5.23
CA TRP A 73 16.67 8.02 -3.90
C TRP A 73 18.20 8.16 -3.80
N SER A 74 18.94 7.14 -4.25
CA SER A 74 20.41 7.14 -4.17
C SER A 74 21.08 7.98 -5.26
N ASP A 75 20.36 8.31 -6.33
CA ASP A 75 20.88 9.03 -7.50
C ASP A 75 20.90 10.55 -7.33
N LEU A 76 20.13 11.07 -6.38
CA LEU A 76 19.90 12.50 -6.18
C LEU A 76 20.51 13.00 -4.87
N ASN A 77 20.92 14.26 -4.85
CA ASN A 77 21.25 15.02 -3.63
C ASN A 77 20.06 15.88 -3.17
N PRO A 78 19.95 16.21 -1.87
CA PRO A 78 18.94 17.17 -1.39
C PRO A 78 18.99 18.49 -2.18
N GLY A 79 17.84 18.94 -2.64
CA GLY A 79 17.67 20.13 -3.49
C GLY A 79 17.61 19.83 -4.99
N GLU A 80 18.10 18.68 -5.45
CA GLU A 80 18.03 18.28 -6.84
C GLU A 80 16.62 17.85 -7.24
N THR A 81 16.33 18.00 -8.53
CA THR A 81 15.04 17.67 -9.13
C THR A 81 15.21 16.72 -10.29
N PHE A 82 14.20 15.89 -10.55
CA PHE A 82 14.08 15.14 -11.79
C PHE A 82 12.66 15.24 -12.34
N THR A 83 12.51 14.85 -13.60
CA THR A 83 11.21 14.76 -14.25
C THR A 83 10.95 13.31 -14.61
N ASP A 84 9.83 12.77 -14.15
CA ASP A 84 9.45 11.37 -14.41
C ASP A 84 8.84 11.19 -15.81
N ARG A 85 8.41 9.96 -16.10
CA ARG A 85 7.79 9.61 -17.39
C ARG A 85 6.45 10.29 -17.65
N PHE A 86 5.73 10.69 -16.60
CA PHE A 86 4.50 11.47 -16.72
C PHE A 86 4.81 12.95 -16.99
N GLY A 87 6.03 13.42 -16.76
CA GLY A 87 6.35 14.84 -16.79
C GLY A 87 6.10 15.52 -15.45
N MET A 88 5.92 14.76 -14.37
CA MET A 88 5.93 15.27 -13.01
C MET A 88 7.33 15.78 -12.66
N ILE A 89 7.42 16.91 -11.98
CA ILE A 89 8.68 17.38 -11.41
C ILE A 89 8.72 16.99 -9.94
N TRP A 90 9.77 16.28 -9.56
CA TRP A 90 10.04 15.82 -8.20
C TRP A 90 11.26 16.52 -7.65
N LYS A 91 11.32 16.71 -6.33
CA LYS A 91 12.47 17.30 -5.63
C LYS A 91 12.88 16.42 -4.46
N LYS A 92 14.17 16.11 -4.36
CA LYS A 92 14.71 15.47 -3.15
C LYS A 92 14.84 16.49 -2.03
N THR A 93 14.22 16.22 -0.89
CA THR A 93 14.42 16.88 0.40
C THR A 93 15.41 16.07 1.25
N GLU A 94 15.66 16.49 2.48
CA GLU A 94 16.55 15.74 3.39
C GLU A 94 16.05 14.31 3.66
N HIS A 95 14.74 14.10 3.63
CA HIS A 95 14.11 12.84 4.05
C HIS A 95 13.22 12.20 2.99
N TYR A 96 12.73 12.96 2.01
CA TYR A 96 11.78 12.48 1.02
C TYR A 96 12.14 12.93 -0.39
N ILE A 97 11.48 12.32 -1.38
CA ILE A 97 11.38 12.87 -2.72
C ILE A 97 9.92 13.25 -2.91
N GLU A 98 9.68 14.53 -3.08
CA GLU A 98 8.34 15.11 -3.04
C GLU A 98 7.93 15.62 -4.43
N PRO A 99 6.67 15.43 -4.84
CA PRO A 99 6.17 16.00 -6.08
C PRO A 99 6.01 17.51 -5.88
N ILE A 100 6.62 18.31 -6.75
CA ILE A 100 6.55 19.77 -6.68
C ILE A 100 5.70 20.39 -7.78
N ARG A 101 5.50 19.68 -8.91
CA ARG A 101 4.68 20.19 -10.01
C ARG A 101 4.18 19.07 -10.93
N GLY A 102 2.86 19.01 -11.11
CA GLY A 102 2.21 18.12 -12.08
C GLY A 102 2.14 18.70 -13.49
N PRO A 103 2.17 17.85 -14.53
CA PRO A 103 2.11 18.26 -15.93
C PRO A 103 0.75 18.84 -16.34
N LEU A 104 -0.31 18.60 -15.55
CA LEU A 104 -1.68 19.04 -15.82
C LEU A 104 -2.16 20.16 -14.88
N GLU A 105 -1.25 20.76 -14.11
CA GLU A 105 -1.54 21.80 -13.11
C GLU A 105 -2.45 22.91 -13.67
N GLU A 106 -2.18 23.37 -14.90
CA GLU A 106 -2.94 24.44 -15.56
C GLU A 106 -3.74 23.98 -16.78
N ALA A 107 -3.81 22.66 -17.02
CA ALA A 107 -4.38 22.13 -18.26
C ALA A 107 -5.88 22.40 -18.40
N THR A 108 -6.32 22.64 -19.63
CA THR A 108 -7.72 22.61 -20.05
C THR A 108 -8.20 21.16 -20.24
N LEU A 109 -9.52 20.97 -20.39
CA LEU A 109 -10.09 19.66 -20.72
C LEU A 109 -9.55 19.11 -22.06
N GLU A 110 -9.45 19.96 -23.08
CA GLU A 110 -8.91 19.59 -24.40
C GLU A 110 -7.43 19.15 -24.31
N GLU A 111 -6.64 19.80 -23.45
CA GLU A 111 -5.25 19.40 -23.21
C GLU A 111 -5.18 18.06 -22.47
N LEU A 112 -6.06 17.81 -21.50
CA LEU A 112 -6.17 16.50 -20.83
C LEU A 112 -6.57 15.38 -21.80
N GLU A 113 -7.49 15.63 -22.72
CA GLU A 113 -7.89 14.66 -23.76
C GLU A 113 -6.71 14.25 -24.66
N ARG A 114 -5.80 15.20 -24.94
CA ARG A 114 -4.61 14.99 -25.75
C ARG A 114 -3.44 14.41 -24.98
N TYR A 115 -3.38 14.64 -23.68
CA TYR A 115 -2.34 14.10 -22.83
C TYR A 115 -2.35 12.56 -22.84
N ARG A 116 -1.16 11.97 -22.97
CA ARG A 116 -0.94 10.53 -23.05
C ARG A 116 -0.10 10.12 -21.85
N PHE A 117 -0.63 9.18 -21.08
CA PHE A 117 0.12 8.58 -19.99
C PHE A 117 1.25 7.72 -20.59
N PRO A 118 2.32 7.46 -19.84
CA PRO A 118 3.31 6.43 -20.19
C PRO A 118 2.64 5.08 -20.45
N ASP A 119 3.33 4.22 -21.20
CA ASP A 119 2.88 2.85 -21.41
C ASP A 119 2.95 2.07 -20.08
N PRO A 120 1.82 1.64 -19.50
CA PRO A 120 1.82 0.87 -18.26
C PRO A 120 2.41 -0.54 -18.42
N LEU A 121 2.59 -1.02 -19.66
CA LEU A 121 3.09 -2.36 -19.97
C LEU A 121 4.53 -2.33 -20.52
N ASP A 122 5.26 -1.24 -20.28
CA ASP A 122 6.67 -1.16 -20.66
C ASP A 122 7.47 -2.27 -19.94
N GLU A 123 8.10 -3.15 -20.72
CA GLU A 123 8.85 -4.31 -20.22
C GLU A 123 9.94 -3.99 -19.19
N SER A 124 10.48 -2.76 -19.22
CA SER A 124 11.47 -2.32 -18.24
C SER A 124 10.88 -2.25 -16.82
N MET A 125 9.57 -2.03 -16.68
CA MET A 125 8.87 -1.96 -15.39
C MET A 125 8.80 -3.34 -14.69
N TYR A 126 8.86 -4.43 -15.45
CA TYR A 126 8.52 -5.78 -14.96
C TYR A 126 9.72 -6.72 -14.79
N ARG A 127 10.96 -6.24 -14.97
CA ARG A 127 12.15 -7.09 -14.87
C ARG A 127 12.31 -7.68 -13.47
N GLU A 128 12.35 -6.84 -12.44
CA GLU A 128 12.50 -7.31 -11.06
C GLU A 128 11.23 -7.99 -10.54
N VAL A 129 10.06 -7.59 -11.01
CA VAL A 129 8.80 -8.31 -10.76
C VAL A 129 8.93 -9.78 -11.14
N ARG A 130 9.45 -10.07 -12.34
CA ARG A 130 9.69 -11.46 -12.78
C ARG A 130 10.72 -12.19 -11.93
N GLU A 131 11.80 -11.50 -11.54
CA GLU A 131 12.83 -12.08 -10.65
C GLU A 131 12.24 -12.47 -9.29
N ILE A 132 11.44 -11.61 -8.68
CA ILE A 132 10.78 -11.87 -7.39
C ILE A 132 9.79 -13.01 -7.52
N ILE A 133 8.91 -12.98 -8.53
CA ILE A 133 7.92 -14.05 -8.73
C ILE A 133 8.62 -15.40 -8.93
N ALA A 134 9.64 -15.47 -9.77
CA ALA A 134 10.38 -16.70 -10.02
C ALA A 134 11.10 -17.24 -8.78
N SER A 135 11.51 -16.35 -7.86
CA SER A 135 12.30 -16.73 -6.69
C SER A 135 11.45 -17.08 -5.46
N TYR A 136 10.25 -16.50 -5.34
CA TYR A 136 9.49 -16.52 -4.08
C TYR A 136 8.04 -17.02 -4.19
N SER A 137 7.49 -17.16 -5.39
CA SER A 137 6.06 -17.47 -5.57
C SER A 137 5.62 -18.85 -5.05
N ASP A 138 6.53 -19.80 -4.86
CA ASP A 138 6.18 -21.10 -4.29
C ASP A 138 5.92 -21.03 -2.77
N ASP A 139 6.63 -20.14 -2.06
CA ASP A 139 6.64 -20.09 -0.60
C ASP A 139 5.92 -18.87 -0.01
N TYR A 140 5.99 -17.70 -0.65
CA TYR A 140 5.52 -16.42 -0.10
C TYR A 140 4.29 -15.88 -0.82
N ALA A 141 3.39 -15.24 -0.09
CA ALA A 141 2.28 -14.52 -0.70
C ALA A 141 2.80 -13.25 -1.36
N LEU A 142 2.53 -13.10 -2.65
CA LEU A 142 2.99 -11.96 -3.43
C LEU A 142 1.89 -10.90 -3.50
N LEU A 143 2.22 -9.70 -3.04
CA LEU A 143 1.35 -8.52 -3.05
C LEU A 143 1.73 -7.64 -4.24
N GLY A 144 0.94 -7.68 -5.32
CA GLY A 144 1.16 -6.85 -6.51
C GLY A 144 0.69 -5.41 -6.29
N PHE A 145 1.60 -4.44 -6.41
CA PHE A 145 1.32 -3.03 -6.14
C PHE A 145 0.74 -2.31 -7.35
N ALA A 146 -0.50 -1.83 -7.19
CA ALA A 146 -1.14 -0.83 -8.04
C ALA A 146 -1.74 0.35 -7.20
N PRO A 147 -0.95 0.94 -6.27
CA PRO A 147 -1.41 2.05 -5.43
C PRO A 147 -1.54 3.34 -6.25
N GLN A 148 -2.03 4.40 -5.61
CA GLN A 148 -2.42 5.64 -6.27
C GLN A 148 -3.32 5.33 -7.47
N THR A 149 -4.32 4.49 -7.21
CA THR A 149 -5.10 3.82 -8.25
C THR A 149 -5.82 4.83 -9.13
N MET A 150 -6.31 5.92 -8.55
CA MET A 150 -7.03 6.97 -9.26
C MET A 150 -6.83 8.36 -8.66
N PHE A 151 -7.25 8.53 -7.40
CA PHE A 151 -7.39 9.86 -6.79
C PHE A 151 -6.02 10.50 -6.56
N GLU A 152 -5.06 9.76 -6.02
CA GLU A 152 -3.69 10.24 -5.80
C GLU A 152 -2.95 10.53 -7.09
N LEU A 153 -3.03 9.61 -8.05
CA LEU A 153 -2.45 9.86 -9.37
C LEU A 153 -3.06 11.10 -10.02
N ALA A 154 -4.38 11.27 -9.95
CA ALA A 154 -5.05 12.44 -10.50
C ALA A 154 -4.59 13.74 -9.83
N TRP A 155 -4.53 13.80 -8.49
CA TRP A 155 -4.13 15.02 -7.81
C TRP A 155 -2.63 15.28 -7.86
N HIS A 156 -1.79 14.26 -8.01
CA HIS A 156 -0.39 14.43 -8.38
C HIS A 156 -0.29 15.18 -9.70
N LEU A 157 -0.98 14.70 -10.74
CA LEU A 157 -0.88 15.29 -12.08
C LEU A 157 -1.47 16.71 -12.16
N ARG A 158 -2.54 16.97 -11.42
CA ARG A 158 -3.34 18.20 -11.49
C ARG A 158 -3.00 19.23 -10.40
N GLY A 159 -2.37 18.82 -9.31
CA GLY A 159 -2.25 19.60 -8.08
C GLY A 159 -3.42 19.33 -7.12
N PHE A 160 -3.10 19.16 -5.83
CA PHE A 160 -4.04 18.74 -4.79
C PHE A 160 -5.27 19.63 -4.66
N ASP A 161 -5.06 20.91 -4.35
CA ASP A 161 -6.16 21.86 -4.13
C ASP A 161 -7.02 22.02 -5.38
N ARG A 162 -6.39 22.07 -6.55
CA ARG A 162 -7.10 22.26 -7.83
C ARG A 162 -7.95 21.04 -8.17
N PHE A 163 -7.42 19.84 -7.98
CA PHE A 163 -8.17 18.62 -8.26
C PHE A 163 -9.37 18.46 -7.33
N LEU A 164 -9.21 18.77 -6.04
CA LEU A 164 -10.33 18.79 -5.09
C LEU A 164 -11.44 19.76 -5.53
N MET A 165 -11.07 20.93 -6.05
CA MET A 165 -12.04 21.88 -6.63
C MET A 165 -12.67 21.33 -7.91
N ASP A 166 -11.88 20.75 -8.82
CA ASP A 166 -12.37 20.20 -10.09
C ASP A 166 -13.44 19.11 -9.87
N MET A 167 -13.29 18.26 -8.85
CA MET A 167 -14.29 17.22 -8.50
C MET A 167 -15.70 17.76 -8.25
N VAL A 168 -15.82 19.06 -7.95
CA VAL A 168 -17.10 19.74 -7.70
C VAL A 168 -17.45 20.74 -8.81
N SER A 169 -16.52 21.59 -9.22
CA SER A 169 -16.79 22.70 -10.14
C SER A 169 -16.42 22.44 -11.61
N ASN A 170 -15.64 21.40 -11.88
CA ASN A 170 -15.15 21.08 -13.23
C ASN A 170 -15.20 19.56 -13.44
N ARG A 171 -16.41 19.02 -13.29
CA ARG A 171 -16.66 17.59 -13.15
C ARG A 171 -16.15 16.76 -14.32
N ASP A 172 -16.30 17.26 -15.56
CA ASP A 172 -15.86 16.57 -16.77
C ASP A 172 -14.34 16.35 -16.78
N PHE A 173 -13.58 17.35 -16.31
CA PHE A 173 -12.13 17.21 -16.16
C PHE A 173 -11.77 16.17 -15.11
N ALA A 174 -12.41 16.24 -13.94
CA ALA A 174 -12.13 15.31 -12.84
C ALA A 174 -12.46 13.87 -13.22
N GLU A 175 -13.62 13.63 -13.84
CA GLU A 175 -14.03 12.31 -14.28
C GLU A 175 -13.10 11.74 -15.36
N LEU A 176 -12.75 12.53 -16.38
CA LEU A 176 -11.82 12.09 -17.42
C LEU A 176 -10.43 11.75 -16.85
N LEU A 177 -9.94 12.55 -15.90
CA LEU A 177 -8.64 12.29 -15.29
C LEU A 177 -8.66 11.03 -14.40
N LEU A 178 -9.73 10.82 -13.62
CA LEU A 178 -9.93 9.60 -12.83
C LEU A 178 -10.03 8.36 -13.73
N ASP A 179 -10.74 8.45 -14.86
CA ASP A 179 -10.84 7.35 -15.81
C ASP A 179 -9.48 7.02 -16.45
N LYS A 180 -8.72 8.04 -16.86
CA LYS A 180 -7.35 7.83 -17.37
C LYS A 180 -6.42 7.20 -16.33
N ALA A 181 -6.48 7.67 -15.09
CA ALA A 181 -5.70 7.11 -13.99
C ALA A 181 -6.07 5.64 -13.72
N LEU A 182 -7.37 5.32 -13.70
CA LEU A 182 -7.83 3.96 -13.53
C LEU A 182 -7.35 3.05 -14.68
N GLU A 183 -7.51 3.46 -15.93
CA GLU A 183 -7.10 2.61 -17.07
C GLU A 183 -5.60 2.27 -17.02
N TYR A 184 -4.77 3.24 -16.64
CA TYR A 184 -3.34 3.02 -16.46
C TYR A 184 -3.05 2.03 -15.31
N LYS A 185 -3.63 2.25 -14.12
CA LYS A 185 -3.38 1.38 -12.95
C LYS A 185 -4.02 0.00 -13.08
N LEU A 186 -5.16 -0.11 -13.77
CA LEU A 186 -5.81 -1.37 -14.05
C LEU A 186 -5.01 -2.22 -15.03
N ALA A 187 -4.37 -1.62 -16.04
CA ALA A 187 -3.46 -2.35 -16.93
C ALA A 187 -2.31 -3.01 -16.15
N ILE A 188 -1.67 -2.26 -15.25
CA ILE A 188 -0.62 -2.78 -14.35
C ILE A 188 -1.16 -3.91 -13.47
N ALA A 189 -2.32 -3.71 -12.84
CA ALA A 189 -2.91 -4.72 -11.97
C ALA A 189 -3.23 -6.02 -12.73
N LYS A 190 -3.75 -5.92 -13.96
CA LYS A 190 -4.02 -7.07 -14.81
C LYS A 190 -2.75 -7.84 -15.17
N GLU A 191 -1.69 -7.12 -15.57
CA GLU A 191 -0.39 -7.73 -15.86
C GLU A 191 0.15 -8.48 -14.64
N LEU A 192 0.13 -7.87 -13.46
CA LEU A 192 0.57 -8.52 -12.22
C LEU A 192 -0.24 -9.78 -11.88
N VAL A 193 -1.56 -9.77 -12.11
CA VAL A 193 -2.40 -10.97 -11.94
C VAL A 193 -1.97 -12.07 -12.91
N GLU A 194 -1.74 -11.75 -14.18
CA GLU A 194 -1.29 -12.73 -15.18
C GLU A 194 0.10 -13.30 -14.86
N MET A 195 0.98 -12.50 -14.26
CA MET A 195 2.29 -12.94 -13.80
C MET A 195 2.23 -13.83 -12.55
N GLY A 196 1.08 -13.91 -11.86
CA GLY A 196 0.85 -14.87 -10.78
C GLY A 196 0.98 -14.32 -9.36
N VAL A 197 0.72 -13.03 -9.13
CA VAL A 197 0.57 -12.51 -7.76
C VAL A 197 -0.69 -13.07 -7.09
N ASP A 198 -0.68 -13.15 -5.75
CA ASP A 198 -1.79 -13.72 -4.96
C ASP A 198 -2.79 -12.63 -4.51
N ILE A 199 -2.30 -11.40 -4.35
CA ILE A 199 -3.04 -10.27 -3.82
C ILE A 199 -2.75 -9.04 -4.69
N ILE A 200 -3.78 -8.28 -5.07
CA ILE A 200 -3.61 -6.96 -5.69
C ILE A 200 -3.86 -5.88 -4.64
N HIS A 201 -2.89 -4.97 -4.53
CA HIS A 201 -2.92 -3.80 -3.67
C HIS A 201 -3.35 -2.58 -4.48
N PHE A 202 -4.63 -2.23 -4.36
CA PHE A 202 -5.15 -0.93 -4.78
C PHE A 202 -5.08 0.04 -3.62
N GLY A 203 -5.17 1.33 -3.90
CA GLY A 203 -5.20 2.31 -2.82
C GLY A 203 -5.20 3.74 -3.31
N ASP A 204 -5.87 4.56 -2.52
CA ASP A 204 -5.85 6.02 -2.61
C ASP A 204 -6.19 6.56 -1.23
N ASP A 205 -5.37 7.48 -0.71
CA ASP A 205 -5.60 8.11 0.58
C ASP A 205 -6.78 9.06 0.56
N PHE A 206 -7.86 8.66 1.24
CA PHE A 206 -9.06 9.47 1.41
C PHE A 206 -9.23 10.00 2.83
N GLY A 207 -8.37 9.60 3.77
CA GLY A 207 -8.45 9.98 5.17
C GLY A 207 -7.49 11.11 5.55
N SER A 208 -7.99 11.99 6.42
CA SER A 208 -7.15 12.74 7.37
C SER A 208 -7.21 12.06 8.73
N GLN A 209 -6.54 12.60 9.74
CA GLN A 209 -6.52 12.05 11.10
C GLN A 209 -7.91 11.74 11.69
N HIS A 210 -8.94 12.55 11.37
CA HIS A 210 -10.26 12.45 12.05
C HIS A 210 -11.46 12.45 11.11
N ARG A 211 -11.25 12.62 9.80
CA ARG A 211 -12.32 12.69 8.80
C ARG A 211 -11.79 12.35 7.43
N MET A 212 -12.67 12.06 6.48
CA MET A 212 -12.29 11.96 5.07
C MET A 212 -11.97 13.33 4.46
N LEU A 213 -11.08 13.34 3.46
CA LEU A 213 -10.70 14.51 2.65
C LEU A 213 -11.85 14.96 1.73
N ILE A 214 -12.60 14.01 1.20
CA ILE A 214 -13.82 14.25 0.43
C ILE A 214 -15.03 13.62 1.13
N SER A 215 -16.23 14.15 0.87
CA SER A 215 -17.44 13.57 1.48
C SER A 215 -17.67 12.12 1.02
N PRO A 216 -18.20 11.24 1.88
CA PRO A 216 -18.55 9.87 1.47
C PRO A 216 -19.54 9.84 0.30
N LYS A 217 -20.40 10.86 0.17
CA LYS A 217 -21.30 11.00 -0.99
C LYS A 217 -20.51 11.19 -2.27
N LEU A 218 -19.58 12.14 -2.29
CA LEU A 218 -18.74 12.41 -3.46
C LEU A 218 -17.87 11.21 -3.82
N TRP A 219 -17.32 10.52 -2.83
CA TRP A 219 -16.57 9.27 -3.04
C TRP A 219 -17.42 8.19 -3.71
N ARG A 220 -18.68 8.00 -3.28
CA ARG A 220 -19.61 7.04 -3.90
C ARG A 220 -19.99 7.41 -5.33
N GLU A 221 -20.02 8.69 -5.66
CA GLU A 221 -20.32 9.16 -7.01
C GLU A 221 -19.13 8.99 -7.96
N LEU A 222 -17.91 9.34 -7.51
CA LEU A 222 -16.73 9.41 -8.37
C LEU A 222 -15.85 8.18 -8.32
N ILE A 223 -15.63 7.62 -7.14
CA ILE A 223 -14.58 6.63 -6.91
C ILE A 223 -15.15 5.22 -6.88
N LYS A 224 -16.22 4.98 -6.09
CA LYS A 224 -16.80 3.64 -5.90
C LYS A 224 -17.06 2.90 -7.21
N PRO A 225 -17.71 3.49 -8.24
CA PRO A 225 -18.05 2.75 -9.46
C PRO A 225 -16.81 2.32 -10.24
N ARG A 226 -15.76 3.16 -10.21
CA ARG A 226 -14.48 2.92 -10.88
C ARG A 226 -13.68 1.85 -10.14
N LEU A 227 -13.60 1.94 -8.81
CA LEU A 227 -12.94 0.93 -7.99
C LEU A 227 -13.65 -0.43 -8.08
N ALA A 228 -14.99 -0.44 -8.10
CA ALA A 228 -15.77 -1.66 -8.33
C ALA A 228 -15.43 -2.33 -9.66
N ARG A 229 -15.30 -1.54 -10.74
CA ARG A 229 -14.84 -2.03 -12.05
C ARG A 229 -13.43 -2.64 -11.93
N ALA A 230 -12.51 -1.97 -11.23
CA ALA A 230 -11.14 -2.48 -11.04
C ALA A 230 -11.15 -3.86 -10.36
N CYS A 231 -11.90 -3.99 -9.25
CA CYS A 231 -12.05 -5.23 -8.51
C CYS A 231 -12.66 -6.36 -9.35
N GLU A 232 -13.71 -6.05 -10.12
CA GLU A 232 -14.35 -7.02 -11.01
C GLU A 232 -13.40 -7.51 -12.09
N GLU A 233 -12.66 -6.60 -12.72
CA GLU A 233 -11.77 -6.90 -13.84
C GLU A 233 -10.58 -7.77 -13.44
N VAL A 234 -9.96 -7.54 -12.27
CA VAL A 234 -8.89 -8.43 -11.79
C VAL A 234 -9.43 -9.81 -11.39
N ARG A 235 -10.64 -9.88 -10.82
CA ARG A 235 -11.30 -11.16 -10.48
C ARG A 235 -11.74 -11.95 -11.70
N LYS A 236 -12.03 -11.30 -12.84
CA LYS A 236 -12.29 -12.00 -14.12
C LYS A 236 -11.07 -12.77 -14.61
N LEU A 237 -9.87 -12.25 -14.38
CA LEU A 237 -8.61 -12.91 -14.73
C LEU A 237 -8.28 -14.05 -13.77
N ASN A 238 -8.43 -13.80 -12.47
CA ASN A 238 -8.21 -14.80 -11.44
C ASN A 238 -9.30 -14.71 -10.35
N PRO A 239 -10.30 -15.62 -10.35
CA PRO A 239 -11.38 -15.59 -9.36
C PRO A 239 -10.92 -15.76 -7.90
N LYS A 240 -9.70 -16.26 -7.68
CA LYS A 240 -9.12 -16.46 -6.34
C LYS A 240 -8.27 -15.28 -5.87
N ILE A 241 -8.01 -14.29 -6.73
CA ILE A 241 -7.19 -13.13 -6.35
C ILE A 241 -7.81 -12.44 -5.14
N LYS A 242 -6.95 -12.04 -4.20
CA LYS A 242 -7.36 -11.21 -3.06
C LYS A 242 -7.15 -9.73 -3.39
N ILE A 243 -8.00 -8.89 -2.83
CA ILE A 243 -7.95 -7.45 -3.04
C ILE A 243 -7.66 -6.77 -1.71
N ASP A 244 -6.48 -6.17 -1.63
CA ASP A 244 -6.06 -5.26 -0.56
C ASP A 244 -6.33 -3.83 -1.00
N TYR A 245 -6.97 -3.05 -0.12
CA TYR A 245 -7.21 -1.63 -0.36
C TYR A 245 -6.51 -0.78 0.69
N HIS A 246 -5.62 0.09 0.23
CA HIS A 246 -4.88 1.05 1.03
C HIS A 246 -5.58 2.42 1.13
N SER A 247 -5.70 2.95 2.34
CA SER A 247 -5.91 4.37 2.58
C SER A 247 -5.54 4.73 4.01
N ASP A 248 -4.57 5.63 4.16
CA ASP A 248 -4.27 6.26 5.44
C ASP A 248 -5.42 7.15 5.94
N GLY A 249 -5.41 7.42 7.24
CA GLY A 249 -6.38 8.29 7.92
C GLY A 249 -7.72 7.63 8.23
N TYR A 250 -8.74 8.47 8.45
CA TYR A 250 -10.09 8.05 8.84
C TYR A 250 -10.99 7.83 7.62
N ILE A 251 -11.28 6.56 7.33
CA ILE A 251 -12.15 6.13 6.22
C ILE A 251 -13.33 5.22 6.64
N GLU A 252 -13.60 5.07 7.94
CA GLU A 252 -14.72 4.25 8.46
C GLU A 252 -16.06 4.45 7.72
N PRO A 253 -16.46 5.68 7.29
CA PRO A 253 -17.73 5.90 6.58
C PRO A 253 -17.87 5.21 5.22
N ILE A 254 -16.78 4.76 4.60
CA ILE A 254 -16.78 4.06 3.30
C ILE A 254 -16.34 2.60 3.40
N ILE A 255 -15.96 2.09 4.58
CA ILE A 255 -15.62 0.66 4.76
C ILE A 255 -16.76 -0.27 4.28
N PRO A 256 -18.05 -0.01 4.57
CA PRO A 256 -19.13 -0.84 4.03
C PRO A 256 -19.18 -0.85 2.51
N ASP A 257 -18.83 0.27 1.86
CA ASP A 257 -18.78 0.36 0.40
C ASP A 257 -17.60 -0.43 -0.18
N LEU A 258 -16.44 -0.45 0.50
CA LEU A 258 -15.28 -1.28 0.12
C LEU A 258 -15.60 -2.78 0.19
N ILE A 259 -16.30 -3.20 1.26
CA ILE A 259 -16.79 -4.58 1.39
C ILE A 259 -17.76 -4.92 0.26
N GLU A 260 -18.70 -4.03 -0.05
CA GLU A 260 -19.70 -4.24 -1.10
C GLU A 260 -19.07 -4.52 -2.47
N ILE A 261 -17.97 -3.82 -2.78
CA ILE A 261 -17.27 -3.95 -4.07
C ILE A 261 -16.20 -5.05 -4.08
N GLY A 262 -16.13 -5.86 -3.02
CA GLY A 262 -15.30 -7.06 -2.96
C GLY A 262 -13.85 -6.82 -2.56
N VAL A 263 -13.56 -5.80 -1.73
CA VAL A 263 -12.27 -5.71 -1.02
C VAL A 263 -12.22 -6.80 0.06
N ASP A 264 -11.11 -7.55 0.13
CA ASP A 264 -10.89 -8.61 1.12
C ASP A 264 -10.07 -8.11 2.32
N ILE A 265 -9.14 -7.18 2.08
CA ILE A 265 -8.17 -6.71 3.08
C ILE A 265 -8.24 -5.19 3.15
N LEU A 266 -8.44 -4.66 4.37
CA LEU A 266 -8.32 -3.23 4.64
C LEU A 266 -6.93 -2.94 5.18
N ASN A 267 -6.21 -2.04 4.49
CA ASN A 267 -4.90 -1.57 4.86
C ASN A 267 -4.85 -0.03 4.86
N PRO A 268 -4.11 0.60 5.78
CA PRO A 268 -3.88 0.12 7.12
C PRO A 268 -5.12 0.28 8.01
N ILE A 269 -4.98 -0.16 9.26
CA ILE A 269 -5.82 0.33 10.35
C ILE A 269 -4.98 1.23 11.24
N GLN A 270 -4.89 2.52 10.88
CA GLN A 270 -4.11 3.50 11.63
C GLN A 270 -4.74 3.78 13.01
N PRO A 271 -4.16 3.35 14.14
CA PRO A 271 -4.84 3.35 15.45
C PRO A 271 -5.26 4.74 15.94
N LYS A 272 -4.50 5.78 15.58
CA LYS A 272 -4.80 7.18 15.93
C LYS A 272 -5.96 7.76 15.11
N SER A 273 -6.33 7.11 14.00
CA SER A 273 -7.43 7.52 13.13
C SER A 273 -8.66 6.63 13.32
N MET A 274 -8.45 5.31 13.41
CA MET A 274 -9.51 4.31 13.53
C MET A 274 -9.14 3.27 14.61
N ASP A 275 -10.06 3.00 15.54
CA ASP A 275 -9.89 1.99 16.59
C ASP A 275 -9.90 0.56 15.98
N PRO A 276 -8.78 -0.19 16.02
CA PRO A 276 -8.69 -1.51 15.39
C PRO A 276 -9.62 -2.55 16.03
N VAL A 277 -9.82 -2.52 17.34
CA VAL A 277 -10.68 -3.46 18.06
C VAL A 277 -12.15 -3.19 17.73
N ARG A 278 -12.54 -1.91 17.63
CA ARG A 278 -13.89 -1.53 17.19
C ARG A 278 -14.14 -1.96 15.75
N LEU A 279 -13.18 -1.82 14.84
CA LEU A 279 -13.33 -2.29 13.47
C LEU A 279 -13.42 -3.80 13.37
N LYS A 280 -12.63 -4.57 14.14
CA LYS A 280 -12.74 -6.04 14.20
C LYS A 280 -14.13 -6.49 14.60
N ARG A 281 -14.74 -5.87 15.62
CA ARG A 281 -16.12 -6.17 16.03
C ARG A 281 -17.17 -5.86 14.96
N LYS A 282 -16.93 -4.86 14.11
CA LYS A 282 -17.91 -4.40 13.11
C LYS A 282 -17.78 -5.10 11.75
N PHE A 283 -16.55 -5.40 11.34
CA PHE A 283 -16.23 -5.80 9.97
C PHE A 283 -15.27 -7.00 9.89
N GLY A 284 -14.80 -7.52 11.02
CA GLY A 284 -13.78 -8.56 11.08
C GLY A 284 -14.25 -9.95 10.65
N ASP A 285 -15.53 -10.11 10.31
CA ASP A 285 -16.13 -11.28 9.66
C ASP A 285 -16.15 -11.17 8.12
N LYS A 286 -15.80 -9.99 7.59
CA LYS A 286 -15.84 -9.67 6.15
C LYS A 286 -14.53 -9.15 5.59
N LEU A 287 -13.67 -8.60 6.45
CA LEU A 287 -12.38 -8.03 6.09
C LEU A 287 -11.29 -8.64 6.96
N ALA A 288 -10.21 -9.03 6.31
CA ALA A 288 -8.92 -9.13 6.97
C ALA A 288 -8.32 -7.73 7.15
N PHE A 289 -7.49 -7.56 8.17
CA PHE A 289 -6.78 -6.32 8.43
C PHE A 289 -5.28 -6.51 8.27
N ARG A 290 -4.64 -5.59 7.56
CA ARG A 290 -3.20 -5.53 7.40
C ARG A 290 -2.68 -4.21 7.94
N GLY A 291 -1.59 -4.23 8.71
CA GLY A 291 -0.95 -3.01 9.23
C GLY A 291 -1.76 -2.34 10.34
N THR A 292 -1.52 -2.73 11.60
CA THR A 292 -2.32 -2.32 12.76
C THR A 292 -1.48 -1.78 13.92
N ILE A 293 -0.15 -1.73 13.75
CA ILE A 293 0.79 -1.22 14.75
C ILE A 293 1.08 0.24 14.48
N ASP A 294 0.90 1.08 15.50
CA ASP A 294 1.07 2.52 15.40
C ASP A 294 2.51 2.92 15.08
N ILE A 295 2.69 3.59 13.95
CA ILE A 295 3.97 4.18 13.55
C ILE A 295 4.11 5.64 13.91
N GLN A 296 3.05 6.32 14.39
CA GLN A 296 3.14 7.75 14.69
C GLN A 296 3.70 8.01 16.09
N GLU A 297 3.43 7.12 17.05
CA GLU A 297 3.91 7.25 18.42
C GLU A 297 4.62 5.99 18.90
N THR A 298 3.97 4.82 18.85
CA THR A 298 4.51 3.59 19.47
C THR A 298 5.85 3.17 18.88
N MET A 299 5.94 2.98 17.57
CA MET A 299 7.20 2.53 16.96
C MET A 299 8.32 3.59 17.06
N ILE A 300 8.00 4.88 16.98
CA ILE A 300 9.00 5.95 16.88
C ILE A 300 9.52 6.41 18.25
N SER A 301 8.63 6.57 19.24
CA SER A 301 8.93 7.37 20.44
C SER A 301 8.67 6.67 21.77
N LYS A 302 8.09 5.47 21.75
CA LYS A 302 7.87 4.66 22.97
C LYS A 302 9.00 3.67 23.21
N ASP A 303 8.98 3.08 24.40
CA ASP A 303 9.95 2.06 24.78
C ASP A 303 9.64 0.72 24.09
N PRO A 304 10.64 -0.16 23.90
CA PRO A 304 10.45 -1.50 23.33
C PRO A 304 9.32 -2.31 23.99
N GLN A 305 9.12 -2.12 25.31
CA GLN A 305 8.06 -2.81 26.04
C GLN A 305 6.65 -2.36 25.62
N ASP A 306 6.48 -1.08 25.24
CA ASP A 306 5.21 -0.57 24.71
C ASP A 306 4.89 -1.17 23.34
N VAL A 307 5.91 -1.31 22.48
CA VAL A 307 5.78 -2.02 21.19
C VAL A 307 5.34 -3.45 21.42
N ILE A 308 5.99 -4.17 22.34
CA ILE A 308 5.62 -5.56 22.69
C ILE A 308 4.18 -5.65 23.19
N ASN A 309 3.76 -4.70 24.02
CA ASN A 309 2.41 -4.66 24.58
C ASN A 309 1.37 -4.41 23.47
N GLU A 310 1.61 -3.47 22.56
CA GLU A 310 0.71 -3.21 21.45
C GLU A 310 0.61 -4.41 20.51
N VAL A 311 1.74 -5.04 20.12
CA VAL A 311 1.73 -6.25 19.30
C VAL A 311 0.91 -7.36 19.94
N LYS A 312 1.13 -7.62 21.24
CA LYS A 312 0.35 -8.59 22.01
C LYS A 312 -1.14 -8.25 22.01
N GLU A 313 -1.50 -6.99 22.23
CA GLU A 313 -2.89 -6.55 22.17
C GLU A 313 -3.50 -6.80 20.79
N ARG A 314 -2.81 -6.42 19.70
CA ARG A 314 -3.33 -6.64 18.35
C ARG A 314 -3.51 -8.12 18.03
N ILE A 315 -2.54 -8.96 18.35
CA ILE A 315 -2.66 -10.41 18.12
C ILE A 315 -3.84 -10.99 18.92
N THR A 316 -3.96 -10.65 20.21
CA THR A 316 -5.01 -11.21 21.07
C THR A 316 -6.41 -10.71 20.74
N THR A 317 -6.55 -9.49 20.20
CA THR A 317 -7.86 -8.88 19.92
C THR A 317 -8.30 -8.99 18.46
N LEU A 318 -7.38 -8.92 17.50
CA LEU A 318 -7.67 -8.95 16.07
C LEU A 318 -7.32 -10.30 15.42
N GLY A 319 -6.34 -11.01 15.96
CA GLY A 319 -5.81 -12.23 15.36
C GLY A 319 -6.77 -13.42 15.46
N GLN A 320 -7.53 -13.55 16.54
CA GLN A 320 -8.43 -14.68 16.80
C GLN A 320 -9.38 -14.97 15.63
N GLY A 321 -9.47 -16.23 15.20
CA GLY A 321 -10.25 -16.65 14.04
C GLY A 321 -9.62 -16.29 12.69
N GLY A 322 -8.35 -15.88 12.64
CA GLY A 322 -7.73 -15.33 11.44
C GLY A 322 -8.13 -13.86 11.18
N GLY A 323 -7.88 -13.38 9.97
CA GLY A 323 -8.23 -12.04 9.53
C GLY A 323 -7.26 -10.94 9.98
N LEU A 324 -6.04 -11.29 10.38
CA LEU A 324 -4.98 -10.33 10.72
C LEU A 324 -3.68 -10.71 10.00
N ILE A 325 -3.09 -9.72 9.32
CA ILE A 325 -1.70 -9.69 8.87
C ILE A 325 -1.03 -8.58 9.68
N ILE A 326 -0.20 -8.96 10.64
CA ILE A 326 0.38 -7.99 11.57
C ILE A 326 1.56 -7.26 10.94
N GLY A 327 1.59 -5.96 11.17
CA GLY A 327 2.64 -5.08 10.67
C GLY A 327 2.40 -3.65 11.12
N PRO A 328 3.41 -2.78 10.94
CA PRO A 328 3.25 -1.33 11.01
C PRO A 328 2.18 -0.84 10.02
N THR A 329 1.54 0.30 10.32
CA THR A 329 0.50 0.88 9.44
C THR A 329 1.04 1.45 8.13
N HIS A 330 2.34 1.71 8.05
CA HIS A 330 3.01 2.14 6.83
C HIS A 330 4.47 1.66 6.87
N ASN A 331 5.27 2.02 5.87
CA ASN A 331 6.72 1.81 5.88
C ASN A 331 7.36 2.30 7.20
N VAL A 332 8.22 1.47 7.78
CA VAL A 332 9.03 1.84 8.94
C VAL A 332 9.95 2.99 8.56
N GLN A 333 9.85 4.09 9.31
CA GLN A 333 10.51 5.36 8.99
C GLN A 333 11.95 5.43 9.54
N PRO A 334 12.83 6.28 8.96
CA PRO A 334 14.24 6.37 9.34
C PRO A 334 14.52 6.72 10.81
N ASP A 335 13.56 7.36 11.47
CA ASP A 335 13.57 7.79 12.87
C ASP A 335 13.05 6.70 13.84
N THR A 336 12.56 5.57 13.33
CA THR A 336 12.19 4.42 14.17
C THR A 336 13.44 3.78 14.79
N PRO A 337 13.55 3.69 16.13
CA PRO A 337 14.66 3.01 16.79
C PRO A 337 14.74 1.52 16.41
N LEU A 338 15.95 1.02 16.19
CA LEU A 338 16.17 -0.38 15.82
C LEU A 338 15.63 -1.34 16.89
N GLU A 339 15.75 -0.94 18.16
CA GLU A 339 15.29 -1.69 19.32
C GLU A 339 13.77 -1.89 19.27
N ASN A 340 13.02 -0.90 18.77
CA ASN A 340 11.58 -0.98 18.59
C ASN A 340 11.20 -1.88 17.41
N ILE A 341 11.97 -1.86 16.31
CA ILE A 341 11.80 -2.81 15.20
C ILE A 341 12.03 -4.25 15.70
N MET A 342 13.09 -4.49 16.47
CA MET A 342 13.38 -5.82 17.01
C MET A 342 12.34 -6.26 18.05
N ALA A 343 11.85 -5.34 18.87
CA ALA A 343 10.79 -5.62 19.85
C ALA A 343 9.48 -6.04 19.17
N PHE A 344 9.15 -5.46 18.01
CA PHE A 344 8.02 -5.91 17.19
C PHE A 344 8.18 -7.39 16.80
N TYR A 345 9.31 -7.76 16.20
CA TYR A 345 9.55 -9.15 15.76
C TYR A 345 9.60 -10.13 16.94
N GLU A 346 10.25 -9.76 18.05
CA GLU A 346 10.27 -10.55 19.28
C GLU A 346 8.85 -10.80 19.81
N ALA A 347 8.01 -9.77 19.81
CA ALA A 347 6.64 -9.88 20.29
C ALA A 347 5.80 -10.81 19.41
N VAL A 348 5.95 -10.75 18.08
CA VAL A 348 5.23 -11.66 17.19
C VAL A 348 5.72 -13.10 17.38
N GLU A 349 7.02 -13.34 17.54
CA GLU A 349 7.54 -14.68 17.83
C GLU A 349 6.95 -15.26 19.13
N ARG A 350 6.84 -14.42 20.17
CA ARG A 350 6.35 -14.82 21.50
C ARG A 350 4.84 -15.02 21.58
N PHE A 351 4.05 -14.18 20.90
CA PHE A 351 2.60 -14.11 21.06
C PHE A 351 1.81 -14.50 19.80
N GLY A 352 2.46 -14.66 18.66
CA GLY A 352 1.82 -14.85 17.35
C GLY A 352 1.23 -16.23 17.09
N LYS A 353 1.31 -17.19 18.02
CA LYS A 353 0.67 -18.50 17.87
C LYS A 353 -0.76 -18.44 18.41
N TYR A 354 -1.68 -19.05 17.67
CA TYR A 354 -3.11 -19.12 18.01
C TYR A 354 -3.39 -19.96 19.25
#